data_AF-A0AAI8BID5-F1
#
_entry.id   AF-A0AAI8BID5-F1
#
_cell.length_a   1.000
_cell.length_b   1.000
_cell.length_c   1.000
_cell.angle_alpha   90.00
_cell.angle_beta   90.00
_cell.angle_gamma   90.00
#
_symmetry.space_group_name_H-M   'P 1'
#
loop_
_entity.id
_entity.type
_entity.pdbx_description
1 polymer ?
#
loop_
_entity_poly.entity_id
_entity_poly.type
_entity_poly.pdbx_seq_one_letter_code
_entity_poly.pdbx_strand_id
1 'polypeptide(L)'
;MKITRLKIKGYKNLDIDIKHESNIMAFIRLNGSGKSNVLEALSFIFREIYKNKQEDILKKVCKNILFEFEIYFKTQNSEDSTYRFIGKKGNFTFSN
;
A
#
# COMPACT_ATOMS: atom_id res chain seq x y z
N MET A 1 9.13 1.42 10.40
CA MET A 1 8.75 1.52 8.96
C MET A 1 7.96 2.80 8.77
N LYS A 2 8.32 3.63 7.79
CA LYS A 2 7.66 4.90 7.47
C LYS A 2 7.20 4.86 6.02
N ILE A 3 5.88 4.87 5.78
CA ILE A 3 5.35 5.06 4.43
C ILE A 3 5.77 6.46 3.97
N THR A 4 6.24 6.59 2.73
CA THR A 4 6.66 7.87 2.12
C THR A 4 5.86 8.20 0.88
N ARG A 5 5.22 7.18 0.28
CA ARG A 5 4.22 7.38 -0.77
C ARG A 5 3.17 6.28 -0.74
N LEU A 6 1.92 6.66 -0.94
CA LEU A 6 0.77 5.78 -1.07
C LEU A 6 0.00 6.17 -2.33
N LYS A 7 -0.08 5.25 -3.28
CA LYS A 7 -0.92 5.35 -4.47
C LYS A 7 -1.95 4.24 -4.43
N ILE A 8 -3.21 4.56 -4.70
CA ILE A 8 -4.31 3.59 -4.81
C ILE A 8 -5.22 4.01 -5.95
N LYS A 9 -5.51 3.08 -6.87
CA LYS A 9 -6.47 3.28 -7.96
C LYS A 9 -7.41 2.09 -8.07
N GLY A 10 -8.68 2.37 -8.36
CA GLY A 10 -9.69 1.32 -8.63
C GLY A 10 -10.19 0.60 -7.38
N TYR A 11 -10.04 1.19 -6.19
CA TYR A 11 -10.62 0.66 -4.95
C TYR A 11 -11.75 1.57 -4.45
N LYS A 12 -13.00 1.11 -4.61
CA LYS A 12 -14.19 1.89 -4.24
C LYS A 12 -14.15 3.29 -4.87
N ASN A 13 -14.24 4.35 -4.08
CA ASN A 13 -14.14 5.74 -4.52
C ASN A 13 -12.73 6.35 -4.36
N LEU A 14 -11.68 5.53 -4.27
CA LEU A 14 -10.30 6.01 -4.16
C LEU A 14 -9.62 6.10 -5.53
N ASP A 15 -9.11 7.30 -5.80
CA ASP A 15 -8.00 7.56 -6.72
C ASP A 15 -7.09 8.57 -6.03
N ILE A 16 -6.03 8.06 -5.38
CA ILE A 16 -5.10 8.86 -4.58
C ILE A 16 -3.65 8.58 -4.99
N ASP A 17 -2.83 9.61 -4.96
CA ASP A 17 -1.36 9.53 -5.10
C ASP A 17 -0.76 10.54 -4.11
N ILE A 18 -0.38 10.07 -2.93
CA ILE A 18 0.06 10.90 -1.81
C ILE A 18 1.53 10.60 -1.58
N LYS A 19 2.38 11.61 -1.70
CA LYS A 19 3.79 11.56 -1.32
C LYS A 19 4.01 12.48 -0.12
N HIS A 20 4.72 11.99 0.90
CA HIS A 20 5.10 12.81 2.05
C HIS A 20 6.42 12.34 2.65
N GLU A 21 7.09 13.26 3.33
CA GLU A 21 8.33 12.98 4.07
C GLU A 21 8.18 13.29 5.56
N SER A 22 7.00 13.73 6.00
CA SER A 22 6.68 13.94 7.42
C SER A 22 6.51 12.62 8.17
N ASN A 23 6.77 12.64 9.48
CA ASN A 23 6.50 11.51 10.39
C ASN A 23 5.00 11.33 10.67
N ILE A 24 4.19 12.37 10.43
CA ILE A 24 2.75 12.37 10.64
C ILE A 24 2.07 12.66 9.31
N MET A 25 1.07 11.85 8.96
CA MET A 25 0.15 12.09 7.85
C MET A 25 -1.26 12.24 8.41
N ALA A 26 -1.98 13.27 7.97
CA ALA A 26 -3.38 13.50 8.32
C ALA A 26 -4.27 13.39 7.07
N PHE A 27 -5.35 12.61 7.17
CA PHE A 27 -6.38 12.50 6.13
C PHE A 27 -7.61 13.32 6.54
N ILE A 28 -7.71 14.55 6.04
CA ILE A 28 -8.79 15.49 6.40
C ILE A 28 -9.62 15.80 5.17
N ARG A 29 -10.92 15.50 5.24
CA ARG A 29 -11.89 15.74 4.16
C ARG A 29 -13.32 15.56 4.68
N LEU A 30 -14.33 15.88 3.88
CA LEU A 30 -15.76 15.69 4.21
C LEU A 30 -16.14 14.21 4.44
N ASN A 31 -17.29 13.98 5.08
CA ASN A 31 -17.84 12.63 5.22
C ASN A 31 -18.19 12.02 3.85
N GLY A 32 -18.09 10.70 3.73
CA GLY A 32 -18.29 9.99 2.46
C GLY A 32 -17.14 10.13 1.44
N SER A 33 -16.14 10.98 1.69
CA SER A 33 -15.04 11.24 0.75
C SER A 33 -14.01 10.12 0.60
N GLY A 34 -14.23 8.96 1.24
CA GLY A 34 -13.35 7.80 1.16
C GLY A 34 -12.25 7.69 2.23
N LYS A 35 -12.26 8.51 3.31
CA LYS A 35 -11.23 8.42 4.38
C LYS A 35 -11.10 7.00 4.95
N SER A 36 -12.22 6.38 5.33
CA SER A 36 -12.23 5.00 5.82
C SER A 36 -11.81 3.99 4.76
N ASN A 37 -12.09 4.26 3.47
CA ASN A 37 -11.66 3.39 2.38
C ASN A 37 -10.13 3.36 2.25
N VAL A 38 -9.43 4.47 2.54
CA VAL A 38 -7.95 4.48 2.56
C VAL A 38 -7.42 3.51 3.62
N LEU A 39 -7.99 3.57 4.83
CA LEU A 39 -7.60 2.69 5.93
C LEU A 39 -7.94 1.22 5.61
N GLU A 40 -9.10 0.97 5.01
CA GLU A 40 -9.51 -0.37 4.59
C GLU A 40 -8.61 -0.96 3.51
N ALA A 41 -8.26 -0.16 2.49
CA ALA A 41 -7.34 -0.58 1.43
C ALA A 41 -5.95 -0.93 1.99
N LEU A 42 -5.40 -0.07 2.86
CA LEU A 42 -4.14 -0.35 3.56
C LEU A 42 -4.23 -1.64 4.38
N SER A 43 -5.31 -1.81 5.14
CA SER A 43 -5.54 -3.01 5.97
C SER A 43 -5.61 -4.26 5.11
N PHE A 44 -6.29 -4.19 3.96
CA PHE A 44 -6.38 -5.29 2.99
C PHE A 44 -5.01 -5.65 2.42
N ILE A 45 -4.26 -4.66 1.93
CA ILE A 45 -2.91 -4.86 1.39
C ILE A 45 -2.00 -5.54 2.43
N PHE A 46 -1.92 -4.99 3.64
CA PHE A 46 -1.05 -5.54 4.67
C PHE A 46 -1.53 -6.93 5.14
N ARG A 47 -2.83 -7.17 5.28
CA ARG A 47 -3.37 -8.50 5.60
C ARG A 47 -2.91 -9.55 4.60
N GLU A 48 -3.01 -9.24 3.31
CA GLU A 48 -2.59 -10.19 2.27
C GLU A 48 -1.06 -10.38 2.27
N ILE A 49 -0.26 -9.35 2.54
CA ILE A 49 1.20 -9.49 2.68
C ILE A 49 1.54 -10.37 3.90
N TYR A 50 0.94 -10.13 5.06
CA TYR A 50 1.28 -10.83 6.31
C TYR A 50 0.86 -12.30 6.34
N LYS A 51 -0.28 -12.65 5.74
CA LYS A 51 -0.77 -14.04 5.73
C LYS A 51 0.09 -14.99 4.89
N ASN A 52 0.90 -14.44 3.99
CA ASN A 52 1.40 -15.16 2.82
C ASN A 52 2.93 -15.10 2.72
N LYS A 53 3.62 -15.38 3.84
CA LYS A 53 5.08 -15.29 4.00
C LYS A 53 5.91 -16.28 3.16
N GLN A 54 5.32 -17.17 2.37
CA GLN A 54 6.06 -18.06 1.45
C GLN A 54 5.98 -17.52 0.01
N GLU A 55 7.09 -17.59 -0.73
CA GLU A 55 7.26 -16.94 -2.05
C GLU A 55 6.20 -17.32 -3.10
N ASP A 56 5.74 -18.57 -3.13
CA ASP A 56 4.64 -19.01 -4.02
C ASP A 56 3.30 -18.32 -3.72
N ILE A 57 3.16 -17.80 -2.50
CA ILE A 57 1.92 -17.18 -2.04
C ILE A 57 1.86 -15.70 -2.43
N LEU A 58 2.99 -15.01 -2.63
CA LEU A 58 2.99 -13.64 -3.16
C LEU A 58 2.29 -13.57 -4.52
N LYS A 59 2.50 -14.57 -5.40
CA LYS A 59 1.79 -14.71 -6.68
C LYS A 59 0.28 -14.94 -6.51
N LYS A 60 -0.15 -15.66 -5.47
CA LYS A 60 -1.59 -15.83 -5.13
C LYS A 60 -2.18 -14.55 -4.55
N VAL A 61 -1.43 -13.82 -3.73
CA VAL A 61 -1.83 -12.52 -3.16
C VAL A 61 -2.18 -11.52 -4.25
N CYS A 62 -1.38 -11.44 -5.32
CA CYS A 62 -1.70 -10.49 -6.41
C CYS A 62 -3.04 -10.78 -7.08
N LYS A 63 -3.47 -12.05 -7.09
CA LYS A 63 -4.77 -12.42 -7.67
C LYS A 63 -5.95 -11.93 -6.81
N ASN A 64 -5.76 -11.82 -5.49
CA ASN A 64 -6.80 -11.37 -4.56
C ASN A 64 -6.92 -9.85 -4.47
N ILE A 65 -5.88 -9.11 -4.87
CA ILE A 65 -5.92 -7.65 -4.89
C ILE A 65 -6.54 -7.20 -6.22
N LEU A 66 -7.80 -6.76 -6.14
CA LEU A 66 -8.63 -6.37 -7.29
C LEU A 66 -8.39 -4.92 -7.76
N PHE A 67 -7.44 -4.23 -7.15
CA PHE A 67 -7.16 -2.82 -7.37
C PHE A 67 -5.65 -2.57 -7.48
N GLU A 68 -5.29 -1.40 -7.99
CA GLU A 68 -3.89 -1.03 -8.16
C GLU A 68 -3.40 -0.24 -6.95
N PHE A 69 -2.19 -0.54 -6.50
CA PHE A 69 -1.56 0.23 -5.44
C PHE A 69 -0.04 0.28 -5.59
N GLU A 70 0.52 1.32 -4.98
CA GLU A 70 1.96 1.51 -4.85
C GLU A 70 2.25 2.06 -3.44
N ILE A 71 3.08 1.35 -2.67
CA ILE A 71 3.51 1.79 -1.35
C ILE A 71 5.03 1.87 -1.36
N TYR A 72 5.56 3.06 -1.04
CA TYR A 72 6.97 3.25 -0.73
C TYR A 72 7.11 3.39 0.78
N PHE A 73 8.11 2.75 1.35
CA PHE A 73 8.42 2.89 2.76
C PHE A 73 9.90 2.82 3.06
N LYS A 74 10.32 3.56 4.08
CA LYS A 74 11.67 3.52 4.64
C LYS A 74 11.70 2.68 5.93
N THR A 75 12.77 1.91 6.13
CA THR A 75 13.08 1.27 7.42
C THR A 75 14.04 2.15 8.21
N GLN A 76 14.20 1.90 9.51
CA GLN A 76 15.10 2.69 10.38
C GLN A 76 16.43 1.97 10.65
N ASN A 77 16.73 0.86 9.96
CA ASN A 77 17.94 0.08 10.21
C ASN A 77 19.06 0.56 9.29
N SER A 78 20.13 1.13 9.87
CA SER A 78 21.51 1.43 9.40
C SER A 78 21.81 1.86 7.95
N GLU A 79 21.01 1.54 6.96
CA GLU A 79 21.03 2.07 5.60
C GLU A 79 19.60 2.55 5.32
N ASP A 80 19.43 3.78 4.85
CA ASP A 80 18.15 4.46 4.66
C ASP A 80 17.39 3.88 3.42
N SER A 81 17.27 2.55 3.36
CA SER A 81 16.75 1.78 2.24
C SER A 81 15.27 2.07 2.03
N THR A 82 14.91 2.34 0.77
CA THR A 82 13.54 2.61 0.36
C THR A 82 13.00 1.38 -0.32
N TYR A 83 11.99 0.77 0.28
CA TYR A 83 11.34 -0.42 -0.24
C TYR A 83 10.07 -0.03 -1.00
N ARG A 84 9.71 -0.84 -1.99
CA ARG A 84 8.53 -0.63 -2.82
C ARG A 84 7.67 -1.87 -2.91
N PHE A 85 6.38 -1.72 -2.61
CA PHE A 85 5.34 -2.69 -2.94
C PHE A 85 4.48 -2.16 -4.08
N ILE A 86 4.35 -2.94 -5.15
CA ILE A 86 3.43 -2.64 -6.25
C ILE A 86 2.46 -3.80 -6.39
N GLY A 87 1.16 -3.50 -6.35
CA GLY A 87 0.14 -4.41 -6.84
C GLY A 87 -0.53 -3.82 -8.06
N LYS A 88 -0.52 -4.56 -9.16
CA LYS A 88 -1.38 -4.35 -10.32
C LYS A 88 -2.39 -5.49 -10.35
N LYS A 89 -3.55 -5.27 -10.96
CA LYS A 89 -4.61 -6.27 -11.11
C LYS A 89 -4.02 -7.63 -11.59
N GLY A 90 -3.82 -8.56 -10.67
CA GLY A 90 -3.24 -9.89 -10.93
C GLY A 90 -1.71 -10.05 -10.82
N ASN A 91 -0.91 -8.99 -10.60
CA ASN A 91 0.57 -9.06 -10.50
C ASN A 91 1.13 -8.18 -9.38
N PHE A 92 2.00 -8.72 -8.52
CA PHE A 92 2.65 -8.02 -7.40
C PHE A 92 4.16 -8.14 -7.54
N THR A 93 4.86 -7.03 -7.30
CA THR A 93 6.33 -6.99 -7.27
C THR A 93 6.79 -6.28 -6.01
N PHE A 94 7.72 -6.92 -5.31
CA PHE A 94 8.50 -6.31 -4.24
C PHE A 94 9.91 -6.03 -4.77
N SER A 95 10.42 -4.83 -4.50
CA SER A 95 11.80 -4.49 -4.79
C SER A 95 12.39 -3.65 -3.66
N ASN A 96 13.69 -3.82 -3.44
CA ASN A 96 14.52 -2.87 -2.69
C ASN A 96 14.93 -1.69 -3.59
#